data_AF-A0AAW7LA38-F1
#
_entry.id   AF-A0AAW7LA38-F1
#
_cell.length_a   1.000
_cell.length_b   1.000
_cell.length_c   1.000
_cell.angle_alpha   90.00
_cell.angle_beta   90.00
_cell.angle_gamma   90.00
#
_symmetry.space_group_name_H-M   'P 1'
#
loop_
_entity.id
_entity.type
_entity.pdbx_description
1 polymer ?
#
loop_
_entity_poly.entity_id
_entity_poly.type
_entity_poly.pdbx_seq_one_letter_code
_entity_poly.pdbx_strand_id
1 'polypeptide(L)'
;MANALVKQTENAQPAPLKAVEGRHIPKGLAEIKALLGSERHTPEYVYTKVLSEQERTIVCFAAGLKRHDLEKGFANFNADTRLKIHKAILQLQALVKAFVDANAMAPAKFVQNAPREDANTDYSHLTVSSH
;
A
#
# COMPACT_ATOMS: atom_id res chain seq x y z
N MET A 1 -11.23 -47.90 -44.85
CA MET A 1 -9.87 -48.39 -44.51
C MET A 1 -9.22 -47.30 -43.68
N ALA A 2 -9.39 -47.38 -42.35
CA ALA A 2 -8.31 -47.63 -41.37
C ALA A 2 -7.47 -46.35 -41.09
N ASN A 3 -7.76 -45.65 -39.98
CA ASN A 3 -7.01 -45.67 -38.70
C ASN A 3 -5.99 -44.50 -38.67
N ALA A 4 -5.76 -43.74 -37.60
CA ALA A 4 -6.32 -43.61 -36.27
C ALA A 4 -5.82 -42.27 -35.70
N LEU A 5 -6.56 -41.70 -34.73
CA LEU A 5 -6.07 -40.63 -33.87
C LEU A 5 -4.78 -41.05 -33.15
N VAL A 6 -3.80 -40.16 -33.06
CA VAL A 6 -2.80 -40.20 -31.98
C VAL A 6 -2.79 -38.84 -31.26
N LYS A 7 -3.53 -38.80 -30.14
CA LYS A 7 -3.26 -37.88 -29.03
C LYS A 7 -2.06 -38.45 -28.26
N GLN A 8 -1.03 -37.64 -28.05
CA GLN A 8 -0.10 -37.74 -26.92
C GLN A 8 0.17 -36.30 -26.50
N THR A 9 -0.64 -35.67 -25.64
CA THR A 9 -0.41 -35.58 -24.18
C THR A 9 1.05 -35.73 -23.77
N GLU A 10 1.84 -34.68 -23.96
CA GLU A 10 2.99 -34.43 -23.10
C GLU A 10 2.48 -34.07 -21.70
N ASN A 11 2.19 -35.10 -20.90
CA ASN A 11 2.20 -34.98 -19.44
C ASN A 11 3.64 -34.70 -19.02
N ALA A 12 4.07 -33.45 -19.12
CA ALA A 12 5.28 -33.00 -18.45
C ALA A 12 4.99 -33.08 -16.93
N GLN A 13 5.38 -34.20 -16.32
CA GLN A 13 5.42 -34.29 -14.86
C GLN A 13 6.24 -33.10 -14.34
N PRO A 14 5.70 -32.26 -13.45
CA PRO A 14 6.49 -31.22 -12.84
C PRO A 14 7.66 -31.88 -12.11
N ALA A 15 8.88 -31.49 -12.47
CA ALA A 15 10.09 -32.00 -11.84
C ALA A 15 9.95 -31.85 -10.31
N PRO A 16 10.24 -32.90 -9.53
CA PRO A 16 10.08 -32.84 -8.08
C PRO A 16 10.97 -31.72 -7.51
N LEU A 17 10.33 -30.73 -6.90
CA LEU A 17 11.02 -29.62 -6.25
C LEU A 17 11.83 -30.15 -5.07
N LYS A 18 13.16 -30.10 -5.18
CA LYS A 18 14.04 -30.36 -4.05
C LYS A 18 14.13 -29.10 -3.20
N ALA A 19 13.84 -29.22 -1.91
CA ALA A 19 14.20 -28.20 -0.93
C ALA A 19 15.73 -28.11 -0.91
N VAL A 20 16.27 -26.98 -1.37
CA VAL A 20 17.69 -26.67 -1.20
C VAL A 20 17.85 -26.16 0.23
N GLU A 21 18.17 -27.06 1.14
CA GLU A 21 18.54 -26.69 2.51
C GLU A 21 19.82 -25.86 2.47
N GLY A 22 19.74 -24.63 3.00
CA GLY A 22 20.88 -23.74 3.15
C GLY A 22 21.44 -23.23 1.83
N ARG A 23 20.75 -22.27 1.19
CA ARG A 23 21.41 -21.44 0.16
C ARG A 23 22.58 -20.72 0.81
N HIS A 24 23.81 -21.16 0.52
CA HIS A 24 25.03 -20.44 0.87
C HIS A 24 24.97 -19.08 0.15
N ILE A 25 24.66 -18.02 0.89
CA ILE A 25 24.71 -16.66 0.35
C ILE A 25 26.18 -16.39 0.04
N PRO A 26 26.55 -16.17 -1.24
CA PRO A 26 27.93 -15.89 -1.61
C PRO A 26 28.49 -14.77 -0.74
N LYS A 27 29.71 -14.93 -0.22
CA LYS A 27 30.34 -14.01 0.75
C LYS A 27 30.21 -12.54 0.33
N GLY A 28 30.44 -12.22 -0.95
CA GLY A 28 30.27 -10.87 -1.47
C GLY A 28 28.83 -10.34 -1.40
N LEU A 29 27.80 -11.18 -1.62
CA LEU A 29 26.41 -10.77 -1.46
C LEU A 29 26.02 -10.59 0.02
N ALA A 30 26.57 -11.40 0.92
CA ALA A 30 26.38 -11.22 2.36
C ALA A 30 27.03 -9.92 2.85
N GLU A 31 28.23 -9.60 2.36
CA GLU A 31 28.96 -8.36 2.66
C GLU A 31 28.25 -7.13 2.09
N ILE A 32 27.78 -7.18 0.83
CA ILE A 32 26.98 -6.11 0.21
C ILE A 32 25.67 -5.90 0.99
N LYS A 33 25.01 -6.98 1.42
CA LYS A 33 23.80 -6.90 2.26
C LYS A 33 24.09 -6.31 3.63
N ALA A 34 25.23 -6.63 4.24
CA ALA A 34 25.67 -6.03 5.50
C ALA A 34 25.99 -4.54 5.34
N LEU A 35 26.65 -4.14 4.23
CA LEU A 35 26.96 -2.75 3.90
C LEU A 35 25.71 -1.90 3.59
N LEU A 36 24.67 -2.50 3.02
CA LEU A 36 23.40 -1.81 2.72
C LEU A 36 22.60 -1.46 3.98
N GLY A 37 22.92 -2.05 5.13
CA GLY A 37 22.29 -1.78 6.42
C GLY A 37 20.84 -2.28 6.49
N SER A 38 20.52 -3.10 7.49
CA SER A 38 19.13 -3.52 7.75
C SER A 38 18.21 -2.39 8.19
N GLU A 39 18.77 -1.21 8.48
CA GLU A 39 18.04 -0.03 8.96
C GLU A 39 16.91 0.37 8.00
N ARG A 40 17.13 0.26 6.69
CA ARG A 40 16.13 0.60 5.65
C ARG A 40 14.90 -0.30 5.65
N HIS A 41 14.96 -1.45 6.32
CA HIS A 41 13.88 -2.43 6.38
C HIS A 41 13.17 -2.47 7.74
N THR A 42 13.42 -1.48 8.60
CA THR A 42 12.73 -1.39 9.89
C THR A 42 11.40 -0.66 9.75
N PRO A 43 10.36 -1.04 10.53
CA PRO A 43 9.11 -0.28 10.57
C PRO A 43 9.31 1.20 10.93
N GLU A 44 10.30 1.47 11.79
CA GLU A 44 10.69 2.82 12.18
C GLU A 44 11.21 3.64 11.01
N TYR A 45 12.12 3.07 10.20
CA TYR A 45 12.64 3.75 9.02
C TYR A 45 11.52 4.03 8.01
N VAL A 46 10.68 3.05 7.71
CA VAL A 46 9.57 3.25 6.76
C VAL A 46 8.64 4.34 7.26
N TYR A 47 8.22 4.24 8.52
CA TYR A 47 7.32 5.22 9.12
C TYR A 47 7.91 6.64 9.12
N THR A 48 9.20 6.78 9.44
CA THR A 48 9.82 8.09 9.67
C THR A 48 10.40 8.72 8.40
N LYS A 49 10.97 7.90 7.50
CA LYS A 49 11.77 8.35 6.35
C LYS A 49 11.12 8.10 5.00
N VAL A 50 10.21 7.13 4.90
CA VAL A 50 9.56 6.77 3.63
C VAL A 50 8.18 7.38 3.53
N LEU A 51 7.35 7.25 4.57
CA LEU A 51 6.02 7.84 4.59
C LEU A 51 6.10 9.37 4.65
N SER A 52 5.26 10.02 3.84
CA SER A 52 4.95 11.45 3.96
C SER A 52 4.18 11.73 5.25
N GLU A 53 4.04 13.01 5.60
CA GLU A 53 3.25 13.43 6.76
C GLU A 53 1.77 13.01 6.64
N GLN A 54 1.20 13.10 5.45
CA GLN A 54 -0.19 12.71 5.20
C GLN A 54 -0.38 11.20 5.37
N GLU A 55 0.54 10.38 4.86
CA GLU A 55 0.49 8.93 5.02
C GLU A 55 0.66 8.51 6.49
N ARG A 56 1.59 9.14 7.23
CA ARG A 56 1.71 8.94 8.68
C ARG A 56 0.41 9.30 9.40
N THR A 57 -0.23 10.40 9.00
CA THR A 57 -1.51 10.86 9.55
C THR A 57 -2.61 9.83 9.37
N ILE A 58 -2.74 9.28 8.16
CA ILE A 58 -3.72 8.23 7.85
C ILE A 58 -3.48 7.00 8.72
N VAL A 59 -2.23 6.52 8.80
CA VAL A 59 -1.88 5.33 9.58
C VAL A 59 -2.13 5.54 11.08
N CYS A 60 -1.78 6.70 11.63
CA CYS A 60 -2.05 7.05 13.03
C CYS A 60 -3.54 7.01 13.36
N PHE A 61 -4.37 7.67 12.56
CA PHE A 61 -5.80 7.70 12.83
C PHE A 61 -6.46 6.34 12.61
N ALA A 62 -6.03 5.58 11.60
CA ALA A 62 -6.47 4.20 11.43
C ALA A 62 -6.09 3.30 12.62
N ALA A 63 -4.98 3.59 13.31
CA ALA A 63 -4.56 2.92 14.53
C ALA A 63 -5.28 3.41 15.80
N GLY A 64 -6.20 4.37 15.69
CA GLY A 64 -6.94 4.97 16.81
C GLY A 64 -6.11 5.96 17.64
N LEU A 65 -4.99 6.46 17.10
CA LEU A 65 -4.15 7.45 17.77
C LEU A 65 -4.68 8.87 17.57
N LYS A 66 -4.26 9.79 18.44
CA LYS A 66 -4.71 11.19 18.42
C LYS A 66 -3.70 12.08 17.71
N ARG A 67 -4.11 13.31 17.38
CA ARG A 67 -3.25 14.29 16.70
C ARG A 67 -1.91 14.53 17.41
N HIS A 68 -1.92 14.63 18.74
CA HIS A 68 -0.68 14.82 19.52
C HIS A 68 0.26 13.62 19.50
N ASP A 69 -0.20 12.43 19.09
CA ASP A 69 0.67 11.27 18.90
C ASP A 69 1.45 11.36 17.58
N LEU A 70 1.02 12.17 16.61
CA LEU A 70 1.77 12.40 15.37
C LEU A 70 3.08 13.15 15.61
N GLU A 71 3.10 14.01 16.62
CA GLU A 71 4.29 14.73 17.05
C GLU A 71 5.32 13.80 17.70
N LYS A 72 4.89 12.62 18.16
CA LYS A 72 5.78 11.58 18.67
C LYS A 72 6.35 10.79 17.49
N GLY A 73 7.69 10.76 17.41
CA GLY A 73 8.38 9.85 16.50
C GLY A 73 8.12 8.38 16.83
N PHE A 74 8.25 7.50 15.83
CA PHE A 74 7.98 6.07 15.99
C PHE A 74 8.79 5.42 17.13
N ALA A 75 10.03 5.87 17.35
CA ALA A 75 10.88 5.47 18.47
C ALA A 75 10.20 5.63 19.85
N ASN A 76 9.36 6.65 20.00
CA ASN A 76 8.72 7.02 21.27
C ASN A 76 7.40 6.27 21.52
N PHE A 77 6.93 5.47 20.56
CA PHE A 77 5.76 4.63 20.77
C PHE A 77 6.11 3.37 21.56
N ASN A 78 5.24 3.02 22.50
CA ASN A 78 5.31 1.75 23.21
C ASN A 78 4.92 0.57 22.30
N ALA A 79 5.13 -0.66 22.78
CA ALA A 79 4.87 -1.87 22.01
C ALA A 79 3.39 -2.00 21.57
N ASP A 80 2.43 -1.66 22.44
CA ASP A 80 1.01 -1.73 22.12
C ASP A 80 0.63 -0.77 20.97
N THR A 81 1.11 0.47 21.04
CA THR A 81 0.91 1.46 19.97
C THR A 81 1.53 1.00 18.65
N ARG A 82 2.76 0.44 18.68
CA ARG A 82 3.40 -0.10 17.49
C ARG A 82 2.59 -1.27 16.88
N LEU A 83 2.00 -2.13 17.71
CA LEU A 83 1.12 -3.21 17.25
C LEU A 83 -0.21 -2.70 16.68
N LYS A 84 -0.77 -1.62 17.25
CA LYS A 84 -1.95 -0.94 16.68
C LYS A 84 -1.66 -0.37 15.29
N ILE A 85 -0.52 0.30 15.12
CA ILE A 85 -0.04 0.78 13.83
C ILE A 85 0.09 -0.36 12.82
N HIS A 86 0.70 -1.48 13.22
CA HIS A 86 0.82 -2.66 12.37
C HIS A 86 -0.56 -3.19 11.92
N LYS A 87 -1.52 -3.33 12.84
CA LYS A 87 -2.89 -3.76 12.51
C LYS A 87 -3.59 -2.80 11.56
N ALA A 88 -3.45 -1.49 11.77
CA ALA A 88 -4.02 -0.46 10.91
C ALA A 88 -3.52 -0.56 9.47
N ILE A 89 -2.22 -0.79 9.27
CA ILE A 89 -1.63 -0.99 7.93
C ILE A 89 -2.27 -2.19 7.23
N LEU A 90 -2.42 -3.32 7.92
CA LEU A 90 -3.08 -4.51 7.36
C LEU A 90 -4.54 -4.26 6.99
N GLN A 91 -5.27 -3.51 7.82
CA GLN A 91 -6.66 -3.14 7.56
C GLN A 91 -6.78 -2.23 6.33
N LEU A 92 -5.91 -1.23 6.19
CA LEU A 92 -5.87 -0.36 5.01
C LEU A 92 -5.60 -1.16 3.73
N GLN A 93 -4.67 -2.12 3.78
CA GLN A 93 -4.43 -3.02 2.65
C GLN A 93 -5.66 -3.86 2.30
N ALA A 94 -6.38 -4.38 3.30
CA ALA A 94 -7.61 -5.14 3.08
C ALA A 94 -8.71 -4.29 2.43
N LEU A 95 -8.86 -3.02 2.84
CA LEU A 95 -9.79 -2.08 2.22
C LEU A 95 -9.43 -1.83 0.75
N VAL A 96 -8.18 -1.49 0.46
CA VAL A 96 -7.72 -1.28 -0.93
C VAL A 96 -8.00 -2.52 -1.78
N LYS A 97 -7.71 -3.72 -1.26
CA LYS A 97 -8.00 -4.98 -1.94
C LYS A 97 -9.48 -5.15 -2.27
N ALA A 98 -10.39 -4.84 -1.33
CA ALA A 98 -11.82 -4.96 -1.56
C ALA A 98 -12.32 -4.07 -2.72
N PHE A 99 -11.82 -2.83 -2.81
CA PHE A 99 -12.16 -1.93 -3.92
C PHE A 99 -11.56 -2.37 -5.25
N VAL A 100 -10.33 -2.89 -5.24
CA VAL A 100 -9.66 -3.42 -6.43
C VAL A 100 -10.40 -4.66 -6.94
N ASP A 101 -10.73 -5.61 -6.07
CA ASP A 101 -11.46 -6.84 -6.41
C ASP A 101 -12.86 -6.52 -6.99
N ALA A 102 -13.51 -5.46 -6.49
CA ALA A 102 -14.79 -4.97 -7.01
C ALA A 102 -14.68 -4.13 -8.31
N ASN A 103 -13.46 -3.94 -8.85
CA ASN A 103 -13.19 -3.02 -9.95
C ASN A 103 -13.75 -1.60 -9.70
N ALA A 104 -13.72 -1.15 -8.44
CA ALA A 104 -14.34 0.09 -8.00
C ALA A 104 -13.35 1.27 -7.93
N MET A 105 -12.05 1.03 -8.13
CA MET A 105 -11.00 2.05 -7.98
C MET A 105 -10.95 3.13 -9.07
N ALA A 106 -11.74 3.00 -10.15
CA ALA A 106 -11.74 3.98 -11.23
C ALA A 106 -12.28 5.34 -10.75
N PRO A 107 -11.55 6.47 -10.89
CA PRO A 107 -11.99 7.78 -10.39
C PRO A 107 -13.39 8.19 -10.87
N ALA A 108 -13.72 7.87 -12.12
CA ALA A 108 -15.04 8.13 -12.69
C ALA A 108 -16.18 7.51 -11.86
N LYS A 109 -15.97 6.34 -11.25
CA LYS A 109 -16.98 5.66 -10.43
C LYS A 109 -17.22 6.36 -9.09
N PHE A 110 -16.24 7.10 -8.57
CA PHE A 110 -16.39 7.87 -7.33
C PHE A 110 -17.22 9.15 -7.54
N VAL A 111 -17.19 9.71 -8.76
CA VAL A 111 -17.88 10.98 -9.08
C VAL A 111 -19.18 10.79 -9.87
N GLN A 112 -19.46 9.59 -10.37
CA GLN A 112 -20.56 9.29 -11.30
C GLN A 112 -21.93 9.80 -10.83
N ASN A 113 -22.18 9.77 -9.52
CA ASN A 113 -23.44 10.20 -8.90
C ASN A 113 -23.23 11.29 -7.84
N ALA A 114 -22.09 11.99 -7.87
CA ALA A 114 -21.85 13.10 -6.96
C ALA A 114 -22.85 14.25 -7.28
N PRO A 115 -23.41 14.93 -6.26
CA PRO A 115 -24.20 16.13 -6.47
C PRO A 115 -23.41 17.13 -7.32
N ARG A 116 -24.07 17.78 -8.29
CA ARG A 116 -23.45 18.89 -9.01
C ARG A 116 -23.24 20.04 -8.02
N GLU A 117 -22.01 20.56 -7.95
CA GLU A 117 -21.79 21.87 -7.35
C GLU A 117 -22.37 22.91 -8.30
N ASP A 118 -23.47 23.57 -7.90
CA ASP A 118 -23.96 24.75 -8.59
C ASP A 118 -22.92 25.85 -8.37
N ALA A 119 -22.16 26.17 -9.41
CA ALA A 119 -21.33 27.37 -9.45
C ALA A 119 -22.24 28.60 -9.51
N ASN A 120 -22.92 28.89 -8.40
CA ASN A 120 -23.76 30.07 -8.26
C ASN A 120 -22.89 31.27 -7.90
N THR A 121 -22.03 31.67 -8.83
CA THR A 121 -21.36 32.98 -8.76
C THR A 121 -22.25 33.98 -9.49
N ASP A 122 -23.36 34.32 -8.84
CA ASP A 122 -24.22 35.42 -9.26
C ASP A 122 -23.53 36.75 -8.90
N TYR A 123 -22.73 37.26 -9.84
CA TYR A 123 -22.08 38.58 -9.76
C TYR A 123 -23.05 39.74 -10.09
N SER A 124 -24.36 39.54 -10.04
CA SER A 124 -25.37 40.57 -10.34
C SER A 124 -25.35 41.79 -9.41
N HIS A 125 -24.58 41.76 -8.32
CA HIS A 125 -24.45 42.86 -7.36
C HIS A 125 -23.16 43.69 -7.51
N LEU A 126 -22.25 43.35 -8.43
CA LEU A 126 -21.04 44.14 -8.67
C LEU A 126 -21.31 45.30 -9.65
N THR A 127 -22.05 46.31 -9.22
CA THR A 127 -22.03 47.61 -9.89
C THR A 127 -20.71 48.32 -9.56
N VAL A 128 -19.78 48.35 -10.51
CA VAL A 128 -18.60 49.21 -10.43
C VAL A 128 -19.08 50.66 -10.56
N SER A 129 -19.14 51.38 -9.45
CA SER A 129 -19.38 52.83 -9.46
C SER A 129 -18.04 53.52 -9.76
N SER A 130 -17.85 53.89 -11.03
CA SER A 130 -16.73 54.74 -11.44
C SER A 130 -17.02 56.18 -10.98
N HIS A 131 -16.18 56.69 -10.07
CA HIS A 131 -16.10 58.12 -9.74
C HIS A 131 -15.05 58.82 -10.60
#